data_AF-A0A2T6J4D5-F1
#
_entry.id   AF-A0A2T6J4D5-F1
#
_cell.length_a   1.000
_cell.length_b   1.000
_cell.length_c   1.000
_cell.angle_alpha   90.00
_cell.angle_beta   90.00
_cell.angle_gamma   90.00
#
_symmetry.space_group_name_H-M   'P 1'
#
loop_
_entity.id
_entity.type
_entity.pdbx_description
1 polymer ?
#
loop_
_entity_poly.entity_id
_entity_poly.type
_entity_poly.pdbx_seq_one_letter_code
_entity_poly.pdbx_strand_id
1 'polypeptide(L)'
;MLWVDKHAPREIEELSIHPEISRLLLKQAASASLPHLLFYGPTGGGKKTRVLALVRRIFGDAVDKVRVETFTDRESGTEATVCRSSHHILLSCQEFGVKDRAIVQSIIKDIAESTTLSGVSSFFAAPKASSVPPFK
;
A
#
# COMPACT_ATOMS: atom_id res chain seq x y z
N MET A 1 -22.84 -8.65 -3.21
CA MET A 1 -21.49 -8.66 -2.64
C MET A 1 -21.08 -10.11 -2.43
N LEU A 2 -19.90 -10.51 -2.90
CA LEU A 2 -19.44 -11.90 -2.77
C LEU A 2 -19.13 -12.21 -1.30
N TRP A 3 -19.33 -13.46 -0.85
CA TRP A 3 -19.00 -13.85 0.53
C TRP A 3 -17.51 -13.66 0.84
N VAL A 4 -16.66 -13.83 -0.16
CA VAL A 4 -15.21 -13.59 -0.06
C VAL A 4 -14.91 -12.15 0.35
N ASP A 5 -15.62 -11.16 -0.22
CA ASP A 5 -15.40 -9.75 0.12
C ASP A 5 -15.96 -9.41 1.51
N LYS A 6 -17.05 -10.05 1.90
CA LYS A 6 -17.69 -9.84 3.20
C LYS A 6 -16.83 -10.37 4.36
N HIS A 7 -16.15 -11.48 4.14
CA HIS A 7 -15.33 -12.17 5.15
C HIS A 7 -13.82 -11.97 4.95
N ALA A 8 -13.41 -11.05 4.07
CA ALA A 8 -12.01 -10.71 3.90
C ALA A 8 -11.48 -10.04 5.17
N PRO A 9 -10.40 -10.56 5.79
CA PRO A 9 -9.83 -9.97 6.98
C PRO A 9 -9.29 -8.58 6.64
N ARG A 10 -9.61 -7.61 7.49
CA ARG A 10 -9.22 -6.19 7.33
C ARG A 10 -8.07 -5.82 8.23
N GLU A 11 -7.96 -6.49 9.37
CA GLU A 11 -6.91 -6.25 10.36
C GLU A 11 -5.85 -7.34 10.31
N ILE A 12 -4.61 -7.01 10.71
CA ILE A 12 -3.49 -7.98 10.71
C ILE A 12 -3.77 -9.16 11.66
N GLU A 13 -4.50 -8.91 12.75
CA GLU A 13 -4.83 -9.88 13.79
C GLU A 13 -5.88 -10.91 13.35
N GLU A 14 -6.74 -10.55 12.39
CA GLU A 14 -7.75 -11.46 11.82
C GLU A 14 -7.16 -12.49 10.85
N LEU A 15 -5.89 -12.34 10.45
CA LEU A 15 -5.22 -13.31 9.58
C LEU A 15 -4.85 -14.58 10.33
N SER A 16 -5.59 -15.65 10.07
CA SER A 16 -5.38 -16.98 10.66
C SER A 16 -4.11 -17.70 10.16
N ILE A 17 -3.63 -17.36 8.98
CA ILE A 17 -2.49 -18.04 8.34
C ILE A 17 -1.18 -17.41 8.84
N HIS A 18 -0.12 -18.20 9.06
CA HIS A 18 1.25 -17.74 9.39
C HIS A 18 1.33 -16.63 10.48
N PRO A 19 1.06 -16.97 11.76
CA PRO A 19 1.03 -15.99 12.84
C PRO A 19 2.36 -15.27 13.07
N GLU A 20 3.50 -15.94 12.81
CA GLU A 20 4.82 -15.33 12.95
C GLU A 20 5.05 -14.16 11.97
N ILE A 21 4.52 -14.28 10.74
CA ILE A 21 4.59 -13.20 9.74
C ILE A 21 3.71 -12.03 10.19
N SER A 22 2.50 -12.31 10.69
CA SER A 22 1.60 -11.26 11.21
C SER A 22 2.27 -10.50 12.38
N ARG A 23 2.96 -11.18 13.29
CA ARG A 23 3.73 -10.55 14.37
C ARG A 23 4.89 -9.69 13.85
N LEU A 24 5.62 -10.17 12.85
CA LEU A 24 6.69 -9.39 12.21
C LEU A 24 6.14 -8.10 11.59
N LEU A 25 5.04 -8.20 10.85
CA LEU A 25 4.38 -7.05 10.21
C LEU A 25 3.83 -6.06 11.25
N LEU A 26 3.31 -6.53 12.38
CA LEU A 26 2.89 -5.65 13.49
C LEU A 26 4.07 -4.88 14.08
N LYS A 27 5.22 -5.54 14.28
CA LYS A 27 6.45 -4.86 14.74
C LYS A 27 6.94 -3.83 13.73
N GLN A 28 6.87 -4.15 12.43
CA GLN A 28 7.24 -3.25 11.35
C GLN A 28 6.29 -2.04 11.28
N ALA A 29 4.98 -2.24 11.46
CA ALA A 29 3.99 -1.17 11.47
C ALA A 29 4.16 -0.20 12.66
N ALA A 30 4.71 -0.68 13.78
CA ALA A 30 5.04 0.15 14.93
C ALA A 30 6.37 0.93 14.77
N SER A 31 7.19 0.56 13.80
CA SER A 31 8.44 1.25 13.51
C SER A 31 8.19 2.56 12.76
N ALA A 32 9.04 3.56 13.03
CA ALA A 32 9.06 4.83 12.32
C ALA A 32 9.32 4.69 10.82
N SER A 33 10.13 3.71 10.42
CA SER A 33 10.54 3.51 9.04
C SER A 33 10.13 2.13 8.56
N LEU A 34 9.37 2.09 7.46
CA LEU A 34 9.02 0.86 6.78
C LEU A 34 10.02 0.61 5.64
N PRO A 35 10.73 -0.54 5.65
CA PRO A 35 11.56 -0.92 4.51
C PRO A 35 10.69 -1.29 3.30
N HIS A 36 11.30 -1.35 2.12
CA HIS A 36 10.64 -1.93 0.95
C HIS A 36 10.38 -3.42 1.18
N LEU A 37 9.12 -3.82 1.05
CA LEU A 37 8.68 -5.19 1.28
C LEU A 37 8.33 -5.88 -0.03
N LEU A 38 8.82 -7.11 -0.20
CA LEU A 38 8.45 -8.00 -1.30
C LEU A 38 7.62 -9.17 -0.77
N PHE A 39 6.34 -9.23 -1.14
CA PHE A 39 5.46 -10.35 -0.81
C PHE A 39 5.41 -11.36 -1.97
N TYR A 40 5.85 -12.59 -1.71
CA TYR A 40 5.84 -13.68 -2.71
C TYR A 40 5.13 -14.93 -2.15
N GLY A 41 4.75 -15.85 -3.04
CA GLY A 41 4.05 -17.10 -2.68
C GLY A 41 2.95 -17.48 -3.66
N PRO A 42 2.20 -18.58 -3.40
CA PRO A 42 1.14 -19.08 -4.28
C PRO A 42 -0.05 -18.11 -4.41
N THR A 43 -0.80 -18.21 -5.50
CA THR A 43 -2.07 -17.48 -5.67
C THR A 43 -3.03 -17.86 -4.55
N GLY A 44 -3.84 -16.91 -4.07
CA GLY A 44 -4.74 -17.15 -2.93
C GLY A 44 -4.08 -17.16 -1.53
N GLY A 45 -2.75 -17.06 -1.41
CA GLY A 45 -2.06 -17.01 -0.10
C GLY A 45 -2.28 -15.74 0.74
N GLY A 46 -3.26 -14.90 0.42
CA GLY A 46 -3.58 -13.69 1.18
C GLY A 46 -2.56 -12.55 1.08
N LYS A 47 -1.65 -12.57 0.08
CA LYS A 47 -0.58 -11.56 -0.08
C LYS A 47 -1.12 -10.14 -0.15
N LYS A 48 -2.08 -9.89 -1.06
CA LYS A 48 -2.73 -8.58 -1.23
C LYS A 48 -3.46 -8.17 0.05
N THR A 49 -4.16 -9.10 0.68
CA THR A 49 -4.88 -8.87 1.93
C THR A 49 -3.95 -8.44 3.07
N ARG A 50 -2.77 -9.06 3.20
CA ARG A 50 -1.75 -8.65 4.18
C ARG A 50 -1.21 -7.25 3.93
N VAL A 51 -0.90 -6.92 2.67
CA VAL A 51 -0.43 -5.58 2.31
C VAL A 51 -1.47 -4.53 2.67
N LEU A 52 -2.74 -4.76 2.31
CA LEU A 52 -3.82 -3.84 2.63
C LEU A 52 -4.05 -3.71 4.15
N ALA A 53 -4.04 -4.81 4.89
CA ALA A 53 -4.15 -4.80 6.35
C ALA A 53 -2.98 -4.05 7.01
N LEU A 54 -1.76 -4.17 6.46
CA LEU A 54 -0.59 -3.41 6.92
C LEU A 54 -0.74 -1.92 6.67
N VAL A 55 -1.08 -1.52 5.44
CA VAL A 55 -1.28 -0.11 5.08
C VAL A 55 -2.41 0.51 5.92
N ARG A 56 -3.50 -0.24 6.15
CA ARG A 56 -4.58 0.15 7.06
C ARG A 56 -4.10 0.31 8.49
N ARG A 57 -3.20 -0.55 8.98
CA ARG A 57 -2.65 -0.40 10.34
C ARG A 57 -1.83 0.88 10.51
N ILE A 58 -1.13 1.32 9.46
CA ILE A 58 -0.25 2.51 9.49
C ILE A 58 -1.05 3.80 9.31
N PHE A 59 -1.95 3.85 8.32
CA PHE A 59 -2.67 5.07 7.92
C PHE A 59 -4.14 5.10 8.36
N GLY A 60 -4.63 4.04 9.00
CA GLY A 60 -6.01 3.90 9.46
C GLY A 60 -7.01 3.62 8.34
N ASP A 61 -8.28 3.88 8.63
CA ASP A 61 -9.41 3.58 7.73
C ASP A 61 -9.48 4.46 6.47
N ALA A 62 -8.68 5.53 6.40
CA ALA A 62 -8.62 6.40 5.23
C ALA A 62 -8.16 5.68 3.95
N VAL A 63 -7.49 4.53 4.12
CA VAL A 63 -6.96 3.66 3.05
C VAL A 63 -8.08 3.01 2.24
N ASP A 64 -9.24 2.73 2.85
CA ASP A 64 -10.32 2.00 2.17
C ASP A 64 -10.97 2.83 1.04
N LYS A 65 -10.77 4.15 1.04
CA LYS A 65 -11.24 5.06 -0.02
C LYS A 65 -10.27 5.03 -1.19
N VAL A 66 -10.53 4.15 -2.14
CA VAL A 66 -9.75 4.01 -3.38
C VAL A 66 -10.59 4.53 -4.55
N ARG A 67 -9.97 5.34 -5.41
CA ARG A 67 -10.52 5.80 -6.69
C ARG A 67 -9.73 5.18 -7.83
N VAL A 68 -10.43 4.87 -8.91
CA VAL A 68 -9.80 4.38 -10.15
C VAL A 68 -9.58 5.60 -11.05
N GLU A 69 -8.34 5.82 -11.44
CA GLU A 69 -7.92 6.94 -12.28
C GLU A 69 -7.10 6.39 -13.45
N THR A 70 -7.26 6.99 -14.63
CA THR A 70 -6.42 6.71 -15.79
C THR A 70 -5.23 7.66 -15.75
N PHE A 71 -4.05 7.12 -15.46
CA PHE A 71 -2.80 7.85 -15.52
C PHE A 71 -2.24 7.78 -16.93
N THR A 72 -2.06 8.93 -17.59
CA THR A 72 -1.47 9.00 -18.92
C THR A 72 -0.07 9.58 -18.81
N ASP A 73 0.92 8.79 -19.26
CA ASP A 73 2.30 9.26 -19.27
C ASP A 73 2.54 10.18 -20.48
N ARG A 74 3.03 11.39 -20.21
CA ARG A 74 3.24 12.42 -21.24
C ARG A 74 4.36 12.07 -22.21
N GLU A 75 5.38 11.33 -21.74
CA GLU A 75 6.55 10.97 -22.53
C GLU A 75 6.31 9.72 -23.38
N SER A 76 5.72 8.67 -22.82
CA SER A 76 5.49 7.41 -23.54
C SER A 76 4.14 7.31 -24.23
N GLY A 77 3.20 8.23 -23.94
CA GLY A 77 1.83 8.18 -24.44
C GLY A 77 1.04 6.94 -23.99
N THR A 78 1.52 6.26 -22.94
CA THR A 78 0.90 5.03 -22.45
C THR A 78 -0.10 5.36 -21.36
N GLU A 79 -1.27 4.73 -21.44
CA GLU A 79 -2.33 4.87 -20.44
C GLU A 79 -2.24 3.71 -19.45
N ALA A 80 -2.39 4.04 -18.17
CA ALA A 80 -2.35 3.10 -17.08
C ALA A 80 -3.56 3.28 -16.16
N THR A 81 -4.28 2.19 -15.89
CA THR A 81 -5.34 2.20 -14.89
C THR A 81 -4.71 2.07 -13.52
N VAL A 82 -4.83 3.12 -12.70
CA VAL A 82 -4.23 3.21 -11.38
C VAL A 82 -5.33 3.36 -10.33
N CYS A 83 -5.20 2.59 -9.24
CA CYS A 83 -6.09 2.70 -8.09
C CYS A 83 -5.41 3.59 -7.04
N ARG A 84 -5.85 4.85 -6.92
CA ARG A 84 -5.27 5.85 -6.03
C ARG A 84 -6.13 6.05 -4.79
N SER A 85 -5.48 6.08 -3.64
CA SER A 85 -6.07 6.50 -2.36
C SER A 85 -5.30 7.71 -1.82
N SER A 86 -5.71 8.25 -0.68
CA SER A 86 -5.04 9.38 -0.02
C SER A 86 -3.61 9.06 0.40
N HIS A 87 -3.28 7.80 0.69
CA HIS A 87 -1.99 7.40 1.28
C HIS A 87 -1.25 6.30 0.51
N HIS A 88 -1.86 5.72 -0.52
CA HIS A 88 -1.22 4.65 -1.30
C HIS A 88 -1.76 4.60 -2.73
N ILE A 89 -0.98 3.98 -3.60
CA ILE A 89 -1.30 3.75 -5.00
C ILE A 89 -1.14 2.25 -5.29
N LEU A 90 -2.13 1.66 -5.94
CA LEU A 90 -2.08 0.30 -6.43
C LEU A 90 -1.97 0.33 -7.96
N LEU A 91 -0.84 -0.18 -8.46
CA LEU A 91 -0.52 -0.26 -9.87
C LEU A 91 -0.53 -1.73 -10.31
N SER A 92 -1.25 -2.04 -11.38
CA SER A 92 -1.23 -3.37 -12.03
C SER A 92 -0.32 -3.33 -13.25
N CYS A 93 0.88 -3.91 -13.15
CA CYS A 93 1.84 -3.86 -14.26
C CYS A 93 1.57 -4.84 -15.40
N GLN A 94 0.51 -5.65 -15.30
CA GLN A 94 0.21 -6.70 -16.29
C GLN A 94 -0.10 -6.13 -17.68
N GLU A 95 -0.63 -4.91 -17.73
CA GLU A 95 -1.14 -4.28 -18.96
C GLU A 95 -0.07 -3.48 -19.71
N PHE A 96 1.13 -3.29 -19.15
CA PHE A 96 2.12 -2.34 -19.69
C PHE A 96 3.16 -2.93 -20.64
N GLY A 97 3.23 -4.27 -20.75
CA GLY A 97 4.19 -4.95 -21.63
C GLY A 97 5.62 -4.45 -21.42
N VAL A 98 6.25 -3.93 -22.48
CA VAL A 98 7.65 -3.44 -22.48
C VAL A 98 7.77 -1.98 -21.99
N LYS A 99 6.64 -1.29 -21.77
CA LYS A 99 6.59 0.13 -21.38
C LYS A 99 6.40 0.35 -19.88
N ASP A 100 6.44 -0.73 -19.09
CA ASP A 100 6.32 -0.72 -17.64
C ASP A 100 7.31 0.24 -16.96
N ARG A 101 8.56 0.25 -17.43
CA ARG A 101 9.63 1.11 -16.89
C ARG A 101 9.27 2.59 -16.93
N ALA A 102 8.78 3.09 -18.06
CA ALA A 102 8.47 4.51 -18.22
C ALA A 102 7.34 4.93 -17.27
N ILE A 103 6.25 4.14 -17.24
CA ILE A 103 5.07 4.43 -16.42
C ILE A 103 5.42 4.38 -14.93
N VAL A 104 6.13 3.34 -14.48
CA VAL A 104 6.53 3.21 -13.07
C VAL A 104 7.41 4.37 -12.65
N GLN A 105 8.34 4.80 -13.52
CA GLN A 105 9.18 5.98 -13.25
C GLN A 105 8.35 7.26 -13.15
N SER A 106 7.42 7.49 -14.07
CA SER A 106 6.55 8.68 -14.05
C SER A 106 5.64 8.70 -12.81
N ILE A 107 5.11 7.55 -12.38
CA ILE A 107 4.32 7.46 -11.15
C ILE A 107 5.18 7.76 -9.91
N ILE A 108 6.41 7.24 -9.84
CA ILE A 108 7.31 7.53 -8.72
C ILE A 108 7.64 9.03 -8.66
N LYS A 109 7.86 9.68 -9.82
CA LYS A 109 8.05 11.14 -9.90
C LYS A 109 6.82 11.90 -9.38
N ASP A 110 5.62 11.54 -9.81
CA ASP A 110 4.36 12.15 -9.36
C ASP A 110 4.16 12.01 -7.82
N ILE A 111 4.49 10.85 -7.26
CA ILE A 111 4.42 10.62 -5.80
C ILE A 111 5.42 11.54 -5.06
N ALA A 112 6.64 11.67 -5.59
CA ALA A 112 7.64 12.54 -4.99
C ALA A 112 7.23 14.03 -5.03
N GLU A 113 6.63 14.47 -6.14
CA GLU A 113 6.14 15.85 -6.31
C GLU A 113 4.96 16.18 -5.40
N SER A 114 3.98 15.27 -5.31
CA SER A 114 2.75 15.47 -4.50
C SER A 114 2.99 15.57 -2.99
N THR A 115 4.16 15.13 -2.49
CA THR A 115 4.50 15.15 -1.05
C THR A 115 4.95 16.54 -0.55
N THR A 116 5.27 17.48 -1.43
CA THR A 116 5.96 18.74 -1.06
C THR A 116 5.08 19.84 -0.43
N LEU A 117 3.76 19.66 -0.32
CA LEU A 117 2.85 20.70 0.22
C LEU A 117 2.48 20.55 1.71
N SER A 118 2.89 19.48 2.40
CA SER A 118 2.66 19.33 3.85
C SER A 118 3.93 18.99 4.63
N GLY A 119 4.87 19.94 4.66
CA GLY A 119 5.95 19.94 5.64
C GLY A 119 7.10 19.01 5.30
N VAL A 120 8.29 19.59 5.19
CA VAL A 120 9.55 18.86 5.09
C VAL A 120 9.70 17.93 6.28
N SER A 121 9.38 16.66 6.07
CA SER A 121 9.92 15.57 6.87
C SER A 121 10.29 14.48 5.86
N SER A 122 11.57 14.51 5.53
CA SER A 122 12.39 13.47 4.91
C SER A 122 11.71 12.11 4.74
N PHE A 123 12.02 11.42 3.64
CA PHE A 123 11.73 10.00 3.40
C PHE A 123 12.15 9.02 4.53
N PHE A 124 12.83 9.50 5.59
CA PHE A 124 13.19 8.79 6.82
C PHE A 124 12.41 9.24 8.07
N ALA A 125 11.47 10.17 7.94
CA ALA A 125 10.74 10.71 9.07
C ALA A 125 9.47 9.88 9.36
N ALA A 126 9.42 9.40 10.59
CA ALA A 126 8.33 8.62 11.15
C ALA A 126 6.96 9.30 10.96
N PRO A 127 5.90 8.57 10.59
CA PRO A 127 4.55 9.06 10.86
C PRO A 127 4.40 9.20 12.39
N LYS A 128 3.95 10.37 12.85
CA LYS A 128 3.62 10.58 14.27
C LYS A 128 2.64 9.49 14.70
N ALA A 129 3.07 8.70 15.68
CA ALA A 129 2.26 7.65 16.30
C ALA A 129 0.91 8.23 16.74
N SER A 130 -0.17 7.81 16.08
CA SER A 130 -1.48 7.87 16.68
C SER A 130 -1.46 6.92 17.88
N SER A 131 -1.88 7.43 19.02
CA SER A 131 -1.83 6.76 20.33
C SER A 131 -2.49 5.38 20.30
N VAL A 132 -1.67 4.33 20.23
CA VAL A 132 -2.13 2.97 20.51
C VAL A 132 -2.07 2.78 22.03
N PRO A 133 -3.18 2.45 22.72
CA PRO A 133 -3.14 2.20 24.16
C PRO A 133 -2.30 0.96 24.47
N PRO A 134 -1.62 0.92 25.62
CA PRO A 134 -0.77 -0.21 26.00
C PRO A 134 -1.61 -1.48 26.18
N PHE A 135 -1.15 -2.57 25.58
CA PHE A 135 -1.66 -3.91 25.87
C PHE A 135 -1.42 -4.23 27.35
N LYS A 136 -2.49 -4.62 28.06
CA LYS A 136 -2.46 -5.26 29.38
C LYS A 136 -2.19 -6.75 29.23
#